data_AF-A0A7R9RQ89-F1
#
_entry.id   AF-A0A7R9RQ89-F1
#
_cell.length_a   1.000
_cell.length_b   1.000
_cell.length_c   1.000
_cell.angle_alpha   90.00
_cell.angle_beta   90.00
_cell.angle_gamma   90.00
#
_symmetry.space_group_name_H-M   'P 1'
#
loop_
_entity.id
_entity.type
_entity.pdbx_description
1 polymer ?
#
loop_
_entity_poly.entity_id
_entity_poly.type
_entity_poly.pdbx_seq_one_letter_code
_entity_poly.pdbx_strand_id
1 'polypeptide(L)'
;MQVLSALSTTGASVFSTVCDQGSFNRKLYKMLGVTIEHPFFTYGGKRYYAFHDNPHLMKSVRNNLLRYDIKYSNGTAKRQYLQEFLNNDLRSTIRYIKYKTFQ
;
A
#
# COMPACT_ATOMS: atom_id res chain seq x y z
N MET A 1 10.99 -16.70 12.48
CA MET A 1 12.23 -17.00 11.72
C MET A 1 12.40 -18.47 11.37
N GLN A 2 11.88 -19.42 12.17
CA GLN A 2 11.93 -20.87 11.87
C GLN A 2 11.46 -21.25 10.46
N VAL A 3 10.42 -20.58 9.94
CA VAL A 3 9.92 -20.81 8.57
C VAL A 3 10.96 -20.45 7.50
N LEU A 4 11.70 -19.35 7.66
CA LEU A 4 12.76 -18.98 6.71
C LEU A 4 13.89 -20.00 6.74
N SER A 5 14.25 -20.52 7.91
CA SER A 5 15.23 -21.60 8.04
C SER A 5 14.76 -22.87 7.35
N ALA A 6 13.52 -23.29 7.58
CA ALA A 6 12.94 -24.48 6.95
C ALA A 6 12.91 -24.35 5.42
N LEU A 7 12.48 -23.21 4.88
CA LEU A 7 12.51 -22.96 3.43
C LEU A 7 13.93 -22.93 2.87
N SER A 8 14.90 -22.42 3.63
CA SER A 8 16.31 -22.49 3.21
C SER A 8 16.83 -23.92 3.10
N THR A 9 16.37 -24.83 3.95
CA THR A 9 16.80 -26.25 3.90
C THR A 9 16.25 -27.02 2.71
N THR A 10 15.14 -26.56 2.12
CA THR A 10 14.58 -27.18 0.90
C THR A 10 15.23 -26.67 -0.39
N GLY A 11 16.16 -25.72 -0.30
CA GLY A 11 16.75 -25.02 -1.45
C GLY A 11 15.90 -23.84 -1.97
N ALA A 12 14.75 -23.54 -1.35
CA ALA A 12 13.93 -22.41 -1.73
C ALA A 12 14.57 -21.08 -1.30
N SER A 13 14.87 -20.21 -2.27
CA SER A 13 15.46 -18.90 -2.01
C SER A 13 14.39 -17.84 -1.80
N VAL A 14 14.01 -17.60 -0.54
CA VAL A 14 13.09 -16.50 -0.20
C VAL A 14 13.79 -15.16 -0.37
N PHE A 15 13.23 -14.26 -1.19
CA PHE A 15 13.78 -12.93 -1.46
C PHE A 15 13.13 -11.82 -0.63
N SER A 16 11.81 -11.92 -0.43
CA SER A 16 11.02 -10.88 0.23
C SER A 16 9.88 -11.48 1.04
N THR A 17 9.31 -10.66 1.91
CA THR A 17 8.09 -10.95 2.66
C THR A 17 7.06 -9.87 2.35
N VAL A 18 5.78 -10.26 2.31
CA VAL A 18 4.66 -9.34 2.12
C VAL A 18 3.68 -9.57 3.27
N CYS A 19 3.24 -8.51 3.94
CA CYS A 19 2.23 -8.59 5.00
C CYS A 19 1.24 -7.41 4.92
N ASP A 20 0.13 -7.50 5.65
CA ASP A 20 -0.81 -6.39 5.78
C ASP A 20 -0.25 -5.23 6.63
N GLN A 21 -1.06 -4.18 6.85
CA GLN A 21 -0.71 -3.03 7.67
C GLN A 21 -1.17 -3.14 9.14
N GLY A 22 -1.45 -4.35 9.62
CA GLY A 22 -1.85 -4.61 10.99
C GLY A 22 -0.85 -4.05 12.00
N SER A 23 -1.33 -3.64 13.18
CA SER A 23 -0.46 -3.09 14.24
C SER A 23 0.66 -4.05 14.63
N PHE A 24 0.36 -5.35 14.69
CA PHE A 24 1.33 -6.40 14.97
C PHE A 24 2.42 -6.50 13.90
N ASN A 25 2.04 -6.53 12.62
CA ASN A 25 2.97 -6.65 11.50
C ASN A 25 3.87 -5.42 11.37
N ARG A 26 3.32 -4.22 11.57
CA ARG A 26 4.11 -2.98 11.64
C ARG A 26 5.09 -3.01 12.80
N LYS A 27 4.67 -3.49 13.98
CA LYS A 27 5.55 -3.66 15.14
C LYS A 27 6.67 -4.66 14.85
N LEU A 28 6.37 -5.77 14.17
CA LEU A 28 7.36 -6.77 13.78
C LEU A 28 8.42 -6.16 12.86
N TYR A 29 8.04 -5.48 11.78
CA TYR A 29 8.99 -4.83 10.88
C TYR A 29 9.85 -3.78 11.60
N LYS A 30 9.26 -3.01 12.52
CA LYS A 30 10.02 -2.09 13.38
C LYS A 30 11.03 -2.81 14.28
N MET A 31 10.64 -3.93 14.89
CA MET A 31 11.53 -4.76 15.71
C MET A 31 12.66 -5.40 14.89
N LEU A 32 12.41 -5.68 13.62
CA LEU A 32 13.40 -6.19 12.68
C LEU A 32 14.31 -5.11 12.08
N GLY A 33 14.16 -3.85 12.50
CA GLY A 33 14.98 -2.73 12.04
C GLY A 33 14.64 -2.24 10.63
N VAL A 34 13.47 -2.58 10.10
CA VAL A 34 13.03 -2.12 8.78
C VAL A 34 12.66 -0.64 8.85
N THR A 35 13.28 0.18 7.99
CA THR A 35 12.97 1.60 7.80
C THR A 35 12.79 1.93 6.31
N ILE A 36 12.53 3.20 5.98
CA ILE A 36 12.43 3.66 4.59
C ILE A 36 13.81 3.55 3.91
N GLU A 37 14.87 3.89 4.62
CA GLU A 37 16.27 3.84 4.16
C GLU A 37 16.82 2.41 4.17
N HIS A 38 16.29 1.57 5.06
CA HIS A 38 16.64 0.16 5.19
C HIS A 38 15.39 -0.73 5.06
N PRO A 39 14.83 -0.91 3.85
CA PRO A 39 13.57 -1.62 3.62
C PRO A 39 13.73 -3.16 3.61
N PHE A 40 14.65 -3.67 4.42
CA PHE A 40 14.94 -5.09 4.55
C PHE A 40 15.38 -5.41 5.97
N PHE A 41 15.24 -6.67 6.34
CA PHE A 41 15.84 -7.21 7.55
C PHE A 41 16.85 -8.30 7.19
N THR A 42 17.80 -8.56 8.08
CA THR A 42 18.84 -9.57 7.87
C THR A 42 18.58 -10.77 8.76
N TYR A 43 18.65 -11.98 8.19
CA TYR A 43 18.58 -13.23 8.93
C TYR A 43 19.47 -14.29 8.27
N GLY A 44 20.32 -14.96 9.04
CA GLY A 44 21.27 -15.96 8.50
C GLY A 44 22.22 -15.39 7.44
N GLY A 45 22.66 -14.13 7.58
CA GLY A 45 23.55 -13.46 6.62
C GLY A 45 22.88 -13.01 5.32
N LYS A 46 21.59 -13.32 5.12
CA LYS A 46 20.80 -12.92 3.93
C LYS A 46 19.85 -11.77 4.25
N ARG A 47 19.65 -10.89 3.27
CA ARG A 47 18.66 -9.81 3.31
C ARG A 47 17.30 -10.29 2.80
N TYR A 48 16.24 -9.89 3.48
CA TYR A 48 14.86 -10.13 3.09
C TYR A 48 14.12 -8.80 3.02
N TYR A 49 13.63 -8.45 1.84
CA TYR A 49 12.90 -7.20 1.64
C TYR A 49 11.51 -7.27 2.27
N ALA A 50 11.13 -6.22 2.98
CA ALA A 50 9.89 -6.15 3.74
C ALA A 50 8.89 -5.26 2.99
N PHE A 51 7.80 -5.84 2.51
CA PHE A 51 6.75 -5.13 1.79
C PHE A 51 5.43 -5.20 2.54
N HIS A 52 4.66 -4.13 2.41
CA HIS A 52 3.24 -4.17 2.73
C HIS A 52 2.44 -4.50 1.48
N ASP A 53 1.28 -5.11 1.66
CA ASP A 53 0.39 -5.46 0.56
C ASP A 53 -0.17 -4.21 -0.16
N ASN A 54 0.08 -4.13 -1.47
CA ASN A 54 -0.22 -2.96 -2.29
C ASN A 54 -1.74 -2.63 -2.37
N PRO A 55 -2.66 -3.60 -2.58
CA PRO A 55 -4.09 -3.34 -2.55
C PRO A 55 -4.56 -2.72 -1.22
N HIS A 56 -4.02 -3.16 -0.09
CA HIS A 56 -4.35 -2.59 1.22
C HIS A 56 -3.88 -1.14 1.35
N LEU A 57 -2.69 -0.79 0.84
CA LEU A 57 -2.20 0.59 0.77
C LEU A 57 -3.15 1.47 -0.05
N MET A 58 -3.51 1.04 -1.25
CA MET A 58 -4.40 1.78 -2.14
C MET A 58 -5.80 1.97 -1.53
N LYS A 59 -6.32 0.94 -0.88
CA LYS A 59 -7.59 1.00 -0.15
C LYS A 59 -7.53 2.01 1.00
N SER A 60 -6.44 2.04 1.77
CA SER A 60 -6.23 3.02 2.84
C SER A 60 -6.21 4.45 2.30
N VAL A 61 -5.51 4.71 1.20
CA VAL A 61 -5.50 6.02 0.53
C VAL A 61 -6.91 6.42 0.07
N ARG A 62 -7.63 5.53 -0.63
CA ARG A 62 -9.02 5.76 -1.06
C ARG A 62 -9.94 6.09 0.12
N ASN A 63 -9.85 5.31 1.20
CA ASN A 63 -10.66 5.53 2.39
C ASN A 63 -10.35 6.87 3.07
N ASN A 64 -9.08 7.27 3.13
CA ASN A 64 -8.70 8.58 3.65
C ASN A 64 -9.22 9.71 2.76
N LEU A 65 -9.11 9.60 1.43
CA LEU A 65 -9.64 10.61 0.50
C LEU A 65 -11.17 10.78 0.58
N LEU A 66 -11.89 9.71 0.91
CA LEU A 66 -13.35 9.76 1.06
C LEU A 66 -13.80 10.41 2.37
N ARG A 67 -12.96 10.38 3.41
CA ARG A 67 -13.27 10.90 4.76
C ARG A 67 -12.63 12.26 5.04
N TYR A 68 -11.50 12.55 4.41
CA TYR A 68 -10.66 13.71 4.69
C TYR A 68 -10.07 14.31 3.41
N ASP A 69 -9.60 15.55 3.52
CA ASP A 69 -8.79 16.21 2.51
C ASP A 69 -7.32 15.77 2.65
N ILE A 70 -6.70 15.32 1.55
CA ILE A 70 -5.30 14.89 1.54
C ILE A 70 -4.42 16.05 1.06
N LYS A 71 -3.55 16.56 1.93
CA LYS A 71 -2.54 17.57 1.56
C LYS A 71 -1.34 16.91 0.90
N TYR A 72 -0.82 17.54 -0.15
CA TYR A 72 0.43 17.18 -0.81
C TYR A 72 1.21 18.47 -1.14
N SER A 73 2.43 18.35 -1.66
CA SER A 73 3.37 19.46 -1.82
C SER A 73 2.78 20.72 -2.48
N ASN A 74 1.97 20.54 -3.52
CA ASN A 74 1.46 21.62 -4.36
C ASN A 74 -0.06 21.80 -4.29
N GLY A 75 -0.73 21.19 -3.30
CA GLY A 75 -2.19 21.29 -3.25
C GLY A 75 -2.87 20.38 -2.25
N THR A 76 -4.16 20.23 -2.44
CA THR A 76 -5.01 19.36 -1.62
C THR A 76 -5.88 18.54 -2.54
N ALA A 77 -5.96 17.24 -2.31
CA ALA A 77 -6.88 16.35 -2.99
C ALA A 77 -8.15 16.21 -2.13
N LYS A 78 -9.30 16.45 -2.74
CA LYS A 78 -10.61 16.44 -2.08
C LYS A 78 -11.56 15.53 -2.83
N ARG A 79 -12.47 14.90 -2.09
CA ARG A 79 -13.59 14.15 -2.69
C ARG A 79 -14.44 15.02 -3.63
N GLN A 80 -14.57 16.32 -3.36
CA GLN A 80 -15.35 17.26 -4.17
C GLN A 80 -14.92 17.28 -5.64
N TYR A 81 -13.61 17.26 -5.90
CA TYR A 81 -13.10 17.25 -7.27
C TYR A 81 -13.50 16.00 -8.06
N LEU A 82 -13.66 14.85 -7.38
CA LEU A 82 -14.17 13.63 -8.00
C LEU A 82 -15.65 13.77 -8.38
N GLN A 83 -16.45 14.40 -7.52
CA GLN A 83 -17.86 14.65 -7.78
C GLN A 83 -18.07 15.67 -8.90
N GLU A 84 -17.30 16.74 -8.91
CA GLU A 84 -17.32 17.75 -9.98
C GLU A 84 -16.92 17.15 -11.32
N PHE A 85 -15.82 16.38 -11.35
CA PHE A 85 -15.40 15.68 -12.56
C PHE A 85 -16.48 14.72 -13.07
N LEU A 86 -17.09 13.92 -12.20
CA LEU A 86 -18.19 13.03 -12.58
C LEU A 86 -19.39 13.83 -13.12
N ASN A 87 -19.79 14.92 -12.46
CA ASN A 87 -20.92 15.74 -12.92
C ASN A 87 -20.66 16.36 -14.30
N ASN A 88 -19.42 16.77 -14.57
CA ASN A 88 -19.01 17.30 -15.87
C ASN A 88 -18.97 16.20 -16.94
N ASP A 89 -18.42 15.04 -16.63
CA ASP A 89 -18.36 13.88 -17.54
C ASP A 89 -19.77 13.34 -17.89
N LEU A 90 -20.72 13.43 -16.97
CA LEU A 90 -22.11 13.03 -17.24
C LEU A 90 -22.85 13.99 -18.18
N ARG A 91 -22.37 15.24 -18.29
CA ARG A 91 -22.93 16.26 -19.18
C ARG A 91 -22.27 16.27 -20.55
N SER A 92 -21.10 15.64 -20.71
CA SER A 92 -20.40 15.60 -21.99
C SER A 92 -20.97 14.54 -22.92
N THR A 93 -20.95 14.83 -24.21
CA THR A 93 -21.33 13.88 -25.26
C THR A 93 -20.36 12.69 -25.33
N ILE A 94 -19.08 12.95 -25.03
CA ILE A 94 -18.02 11.94 -24.92
C ILE A 94 -17.70 11.74 -23.45
N ARG A 95 -17.88 10.52 -22.94
CA ARG A 95 -17.62 10.18 -21.54
C ARG A 95 -16.29 9.44 -21.37
N TYR A 96 -15.52 9.88 -20.38
CA TYR A 96 -14.27 9.24 -19.96
C TYR A 96 -14.49 8.19 -18.87
N ILE A 97 -15.52 8.36 -18.02
CA ILE A 97 -15.81 7.40 -16.95
C ILE A 97 -16.66 6.25 -17.50
N LYS A 98 -16.06 5.05 -17.54
CA LYS A 98 -16.75 3.83 -17.99
C LYS A 98 -17.56 3.15 -16.89
N TYR A 99 -17.15 3.25 -15.63
CA TYR A 99 -17.78 2.56 -14.50
C TYR A 99 -18.33 3.59 -13.50
N LYS A 100 -19.66 3.64 -13.35
CA LYS A 100 -20.33 4.45 -12.33
C LYS A 100 -20.33 3.69 -11.01
N THR A 101 -19.63 4.18 -9.99
CA THR A 101 -20.11 4.16 -8.58
C THR A 101 -19.07 4.78 -7.65
N PHE A 102 -19.38 5.97 -7.11
CA PHE A 102 -18.87 6.37 -5.80
C PHE A 102 -19.91 5.93 -4.77
N GLN A 103 -19.84 4.67 -4.33
CA GLN A 103 -20.50 4.23 -3.10
C GLN A 103 -19.58 4.51 -1.91
#